data_AF-A0A7H4PNU5-F1
#
_entry.id   AF-A0A7H4PNU5-F1
#
_cell.length_a   1.000
_cell.length_b   1.000
_cell.length_c   1.000
_cell.angle_alpha   90.00
_cell.angle_beta   90.00
_cell.angle_gamma   90.00
#
_symmetry.space_group_name_H-M   'P 1'
#
loop_
_entity.id
_entity.type
_entity.pdbx_description
1 polymer ?
#
loop_
_entity_poly.entity_id
_entity_poly.type
_entity_poly.pdbx_seq_one_letter_code
_entity_poly.pdbx_strand_id
1 'polypeptide(L)'
;MVIRRAGDVIPQVVNVVLSERPEETREIVFPTHCPVCHSDVERVEGEVVTRCTGGLICGAQRKEALKHFVSRRALDVDGMGDKIIDQLVEKEYVHTPADLFQLTPGKLTGLDRMGPKSAQNVVDALEKSKETTFARFLYAAGDPRSR
;
A
#
# COMPACT_ATOMS: atom_id res chain seq x y z
N MET A 1 -2.76 18.79 -24.28
CA MET A 1 -1.74 17.76 -23.94
C MET A 1 -2.09 16.48 -24.67
N VAL A 2 -1.10 15.68 -25.07
CA VAL A 2 -1.37 14.41 -25.76
C VAL A 2 -1.35 13.28 -24.73
N ILE A 3 -2.45 12.54 -24.65
CA ILE A 3 -2.58 11.35 -23.80
C ILE A 3 -2.58 10.12 -24.70
N ARG A 4 -1.73 9.15 -24.38
CA ARG A 4 -1.67 7.86 -25.07
C ARG A 4 -2.10 6.76 -24.13
N ARG A 5 -2.91 5.85 -24.62
CA ARG A 5 -3.23 4.60 -23.92
C ARG A 5 -2.16 3.55 -24.26
N ALA A 6 -1.39 3.10 -23.27
CA ALA A 6 -0.46 1.98 -23.41
C ALA A 6 -1.15 0.69 -22.95
N GLY A 7 -1.83 -0.01 -23.86
CA GLY A 7 -2.64 -1.18 -23.53
C GLY A 7 -3.84 -0.84 -22.62
N ASP A 8 -4.18 -1.72 -21.67
CA ASP A 8 -5.37 -1.57 -20.82
C ASP A 8 -5.09 -1.02 -19.40
N VAL A 9 -3.85 -0.61 -19.09
CA VAL A 9 -3.42 -0.51 -17.67
C VAL A 9 -3.47 0.91 -17.09
N ILE A 10 -2.77 1.93 -17.61
CA ILE A 10 -2.90 3.34 -17.16
C ILE A 10 -2.57 4.28 -18.35
N PRO A 11 -3.36 5.34 -18.64
CA PRO A 11 -3.03 6.33 -19.67
C PRO A 11 -1.75 7.11 -19.32
N GLN A 12 -0.92 7.39 -20.33
CA GLN A 12 0.34 8.13 -20.18
C GLN A 12 0.27 9.49 -20.87
N VAL A 13 0.83 10.51 -20.22
CA VAL A 13 1.04 11.82 -20.84
C VAL A 13 2.29 11.72 -21.72
N VAL A 14 2.14 11.93 -23.03
CA VAL A 14 3.27 11.84 -23.98
C VAL A 14 4.01 13.18 -24.03
N ASN A 15 3.27 14.26 -24.20
CA ASN A 15 3.82 15.61 -24.27
C ASN A 15 2.73 16.67 -24.06
N VAL A 16 3.17 17.89 -23.81
CA VAL A 16 2.32 19.08 -23.77
C VAL A 16 2.20 19.67 -25.18
N VAL A 17 0.99 20.10 -25.56
CA VAL A 17 0.76 20.83 -26.82
C VAL A 17 0.89 22.31 -26.50
N LEU A 18 2.09 22.87 -26.68
CA LEU A 18 2.39 24.25 -26.25
C LEU A 18 1.61 25.31 -27.04
N SER A 19 1.25 25.03 -28.30
CA SER A 19 0.44 25.92 -29.15
C SER A 19 -1.00 26.09 -28.66
N GLU A 20 -1.49 25.17 -27.83
CA GLU A 20 -2.84 25.21 -27.25
C GLU A 20 -2.80 25.53 -25.75
N ARG A 21 -1.68 26.06 -25.25
CA ARG A 21 -1.56 26.46 -23.84
C ARG A 21 -2.49 27.65 -23.57
N PRO A 22 -3.45 27.54 -22.64
CA PRO A 22 -4.27 28.69 -22.22
C PRO A 22 -3.41 29.80 -21.60
N GLU A 23 -3.89 31.04 -21.63
CA GLU A 23 -3.20 32.17 -20.97
C GLU A 23 -3.12 31.96 -19.45
N GLU A 24 -4.19 31.44 -18.85
CA GLU A 24 -4.24 31.11 -17.43
C GLU A 24 -3.77 29.67 -17.18
N THR A 25 -2.53 29.51 -16.72
CA THR A 25 -2.00 28.22 -16.24
C THR A 25 -1.43 28.35 -14.83
N ARG A 26 -1.38 27.22 -14.11
CA ARG A 26 -0.80 27.15 -12.76
C ARG A 26 0.42 26.24 -12.76
N GLU A 27 1.41 26.61 -11.96
CA GLU A 27 2.58 25.78 -11.73
C GLU A 27 2.20 24.49 -10.97
N ILE A 28 2.81 23.38 -11.34
CA ILE A 28 2.69 22.12 -10.61
C ILE A 28 3.78 22.12 -9.53
N VAL A 29 3.38 22.40 -8.29
CA VAL A 29 4.27 22.39 -7.14
C VAL A 29 4.28 20.99 -6.53
N PHE A 30 5.46 20.37 -6.45
CA PHE A 30 5.62 19.10 -5.75
C PHE A 30 5.38 19.29 -4.24
N PRO A 31 4.71 18.34 -3.58
CA PRO A 31 4.45 18.44 -2.15
C PRO A 31 5.77 18.38 -1.37
N THR A 32 5.97 19.36 -0.47
CA THR A 32 7.07 19.33 0.52
C THR A 32 6.75 18.45 1.71
N HIS A 33 5.47 18.15 1.93
CA HIS A 33 4.98 17.27 2.99
C HIS A 33 4.03 16.23 2.40
N CYS A 34 4.04 15.03 2.96
CA CYS A 34 3.21 13.93 2.49
C CYS A 34 1.73 14.29 2.61
N PRO A 35 0.92 14.14 1.55
CA PRO A 35 -0.50 14.49 1.59
C PRO A 35 -1.35 13.54 2.47
N VAL A 36 -0.76 12.44 2.96
CA VAL A 36 -1.44 11.44 3.79
C VAL A 36 -1.08 11.59 5.27
N CYS A 37 0.20 11.75 5.60
CA CYS A 37 0.67 11.76 6.98
C CYS A 37 1.41 13.03 7.39
N HIS A 38 1.54 14.00 6.47
CA HIS A 38 2.19 15.29 6.70
C HIS A 38 3.68 15.23 7.09
N SER A 39 4.30 14.05 7.11
CA SER A 39 5.75 13.92 7.26
C SER A 39 6.49 14.55 6.08
N ASP A 40 7.75 14.88 6.30
CA ASP A 40 8.63 15.42 5.27
C ASP A 40 8.71 14.49 4.05
N VAL A 41 8.98 15.12 2.93
CA VAL A 41 9.17 14.45 1.66
C VAL A 41 10.61 14.67 1.23
N GLU A 42 11.31 13.59 0.93
CA GLU A 42 12.70 13.62 0.48
C GLU A 42 12.82 13.16 -0.97
N ARG A 43 13.79 13.73 -1.67
CA ARG A 43 14.24 13.26 -2.97
C ARG A 43 15.76 13.14 -2.90
N VAL A 44 16.24 11.91 -2.91
CA VAL A 44 17.67 11.61 -2.88
C VAL A 44 18.30 12.11 -4.18
N GLU A 45 19.49 12.68 -4.07
CA GLU A 45 20.24 13.18 -5.22
C GLU A 45 20.49 12.05 -6.24
N GLY A 46 20.20 12.32 -7.51
CA GLY A 46 20.27 11.32 -8.58
C GLY A 46 19.02 10.45 -8.73
N GLU A 47 18.06 10.49 -7.80
CA GLU A 47 16.80 9.76 -7.92
C GLU A 47 15.68 10.56 -8.59
N VAL A 48 14.84 9.85 -9.35
CA VAL A 48 13.64 10.40 -9.98
C VAL A 48 12.42 10.35 -9.06
N VAL A 49 12.47 9.52 -8.02
CA VAL A 49 11.34 9.27 -7.12
C VAL A 49 11.47 10.14 -5.87
N THR A 50 10.37 10.80 -5.55
CA THR A 50 10.17 11.56 -4.33
C THR A 50 9.44 10.67 -3.31
N ARG A 51 9.95 10.54 -2.08
CA ARG A 51 9.45 9.61 -1.07
C ARG A 51 9.04 10.31 0.22
N CYS A 52 8.04 9.76 0.88
CA CYS A 52 7.62 10.18 2.22
C CYS A 52 8.55 9.54 3.27
N THR A 53 9.04 10.34 4.22
CA THR A 53 9.95 9.89 5.29
C THR A 53 9.20 9.25 6.48
N GLY A 54 7.87 9.36 6.52
CA GLY A 54 7.03 8.93 7.64
C GLY A 54 6.98 7.43 7.92
N GLY A 55 7.59 6.58 7.07
CA GLY A 55 7.66 5.13 7.29
C GLY A 55 6.32 4.50 7.66
N LEU A 56 6.29 3.64 8.69
CA LEU A 56 5.08 2.97 9.16
C LEU A 56 4.06 3.86 9.91
N ILE A 57 4.44 5.10 10.26
CA ILE A 57 3.50 6.10 10.76
C ILE A 57 2.57 6.53 9.63
N CYS A 58 3.06 6.56 8.39
CA CYS A 58 2.25 6.87 7.23
C CYS A 58 1.24 5.75 6.94
N GLY A 59 -0.05 6.04 7.08
CA GLY A 59 -1.12 5.08 6.79
C GLY A 59 -1.05 4.49 5.37
N ALA A 60 -0.63 5.29 4.37
CA ALA A 60 -0.45 4.79 3.01
C ALA A 60 0.72 3.79 2.91
N GLN A 61 1.86 4.08 3.54
CA GLN A 61 2.99 3.14 3.55
C GLN A 61 2.66 1.89 4.37
N ARG A 62 1.93 2.03 5.48
CA ARG A 62 1.47 0.90 6.29
C ARG A 62 0.55 -0.03 5.49
N LYS A 63 -0.42 0.53 4.77
CA LYS A 63 -1.30 -0.24 3.87
C LYS A 63 -0.49 -1.02 2.84
N GLU A 64 0.42 -0.38 2.13
CA GLU A 64 1.24 -1.04 1.12
C GLU A 64 2.22 -2.06 1.71
N ALA A 65 2.82 -1.78 2.87
CA ALA A 65 3.67 -2.73 3.57
C ALA A 65 2.90 -3.99 3.99
N LEU A 66 1.68 -3.84 4.52
CA LEU A 66 0.82 -4.97 4.88
C LEU A 66 0.39 -5.76 3.64
N LYS A 67 0.00 -5.09 2.54
CA LYS A 67 -0.35 -5.74 1.27
C LYS A 67 0.82 -6.55 0.72
N HIS A 68 2.02 -5.98 0.74
CA HIS A 68 3.24 -6.68 0.32
C HIS A 68 3.51 -7.90 1.20
N PHE A 69 3.40 -7.74 2.53
CA PHE A 69 3.64 -8.80 3.51
C PHE A 69 2.72 -10.02 3.31
N VAL A 70 1.45 -9.79 2.99
CA VAL A 70 0.47 -10.87 2.77
C VAL A 70 0.39 -11.37 1.33
N SER A 71 1.12 -10.73 0.41
CA SER A 71 1.07 -11.05 -1.01
C SER A 71 1.49 -12.50 -1.32
N ARG A 72 1.07 -12.99 -2.49
CA ARG A 72 1.35 -14.37 -2.95
C ARG A 72 2.84 -14.77 -2.95
N ARG A 73 3.73 -13.80 -3.23
CA ARG A 73 5.19 -14.03 -3.23
C ARG A 73 5.82 -13.90 -1.83
N ALA A 74 5.08 -13.34 -0.87
CA ALA A 74 5.48 -13.12 0.51
C ALA A 74 4.93 -14.23 1.42
N LEU A 75 3.96 -13.95 2.30
CA LEU A 75 3.36 -14.97 3.15
C LEU A 75 2.15 -15.70 2.55
N ASP A 76 1.60 -15.21 1.44
CA ASP A 76 0.46 -15.83 0.72
C ASP A 76 -0.74 -16.09 1.65
N VAL A 77 -1.22 -15.00 2.27
CA VAL A 77 -2.38 -15.07 3.17
C VAL A 77 -3.65 -14.90 2.36
N ASP A 78 -4.30 -16.02 2.07
CA ASP A 78 -5.58 -16.04 1.38
C ASP A 78 -6.66 -15.26 2.14
N GLY A 79 -7.46 -14.48 1.40
CA GLY A 79 -8.55 -13.70 1.96
C GLY A 79 -8.15 -12.35 2.57
N MET A 80 -6.86 -12.02 2.66
CA MET A 80 -6.39 -10.70 3.11
C MET A 80 -6.24 -9.72 1.93
N GLY A 81 -7.37 -9.29 1.37
CA GLY A 81 -7.38 -8.35 0.23
C GLY A 81 -7.23 -6.87 0.63
N ASP A 82 -6.98 -6.02 -0.37
CA ASP A 82 -6.75 -4.57 -0.20
C ASP A 82 -7.78 -3.88 0.68
N LYS A 83 -9.07 -4.15 0.45
CA LYS A 83 -10.17 -3.52 1.21
C LYS A 83 -10.21 -3.92 2.68
N ILE A 84 -9.71 -5.11 3.03
CA ILE A 84 -9.65 -5.54 4.42
C ILE A 84 -8.47 -4.85 5.11
N ILE A 85 -7.31 -4.82 4.44
CA ILE A 85 -6.13 -4.10 4.93
C ILE A 85 -6.43 -2.60 5.11
N ASP A 86 -7.11 -1.98 4.14
CA ASP A 86 -7.49 -0.58 4.21
C ASP A 86 -8.33 -0.30 5.46
N GLN A 87 -9.34 -1.13 5.73
CA GLN A 87 -10.18 -0.99 6.92
C GLN A 87 -9.43 -1.28 8.22
N LEU A 88 -8.52 -2.27 8.23
CA LEU A 88 -7.71 -2.59 9.40
C LEU A 88 -6.79 -1.42 9.77
N VAL A 89 -6.21 -0.76 8.77
CA VAL A 89 -5.36 0.42 8.99
C VAL A 89 -6.21 1.63 9.39
N GLU A 90 -7.33 1.89 8.70
CA GLU A 90 -8.22 3.02 8.99
C GLU A 90 -8.87 2.95 10.37
N LYS A 91 -9.17 1.74 10.86
CA LYS A 91 -9.69 1.52 12.22
C LYS A 91 -8.57 1.42 13.26
N GLU A 92 -7.31 1.63 12.89
CA GLU A 92 -6.12 1.49 13.75
C GLU A 92 -6.09 0.13 14.48
N TYR A 93 -6.57 -0.93 13.80
CA TYR A 93 -6.57 -2.28 14.33
C TYR A 93 -5.24 -3.00 14.15
N VAL A 94 -4.43 -2.53 13.22
CA VAL A 94 -3.12 -3.07 12.82
C VAL A 94 -2.17 -1.91 12.56
N HIS A 95 -1.03 -1.91 13.25
CA HIS A 95 0.04 -0.95 13.09
C HIS A 95 1.29 -1.58 12.45
N THR A 96 1.51 -2.86 12.72
CA THR A 96 2.64 -3.64 12.25
C THR A 96 2.18 -4.96 11.63
N PRO A 97 3.01 -5.61 10.79
CA PRO A 97 2.70 -6.94 10.29
C PRO A 97 2.47 -8.00 11.37
N ALA A 98 3.10 -7.84 12.55
CA ALA A 98 2.93 -8.76 13.67
C ALA A 98 1.51 -8.73 14.25
N ASP A 99 0.85 -7.57 14.22
CA ASP A 99 -0.51 -7.40 14.76
C ASP A 99 -1.54 -8.22 13.96
N LEU A 100 -1.24 -8.56 12.71
CA LEU A 100 -2.10 -9.43 11.89
C LEU A 100 -2.32 -10.78 12.58
N PHE A 101 -1.28 -11.34 13.20
CA PHE A 101 -1.36 -12.64 13.88
C PHE A 101 -2.05 -12.58 15.24
N GLN A 102 -2.46 -11.38 15.69
CA GLN A 102 -3.25 -11.17 16.91
C GLN A 102 -4.73 -10.93 16.60
N LEU A 103 -5.12 -10.90 15.33
CA LEU A 103 -6.50 -10.69 14.92
C LEU A 103 -7.36 -11.91 15.31
N THR A 104 -8.53 -11.62 15.86
CA THR A 104 -9.53 -12.64 16.18
C THR A 104 -10.67 -12.61 15.15
N PRO A 105 -11.39 -13.74 14.95
CA PRO A 105 -12.54 -13.77 14.05
C PRO A 105 -13.62 -12.73 14.42
N GLY A 106 -13.78 -12.48 15.72
CA GLY A 106 -14.70 -11.45 16.22
C GLY A 106 -14.32 -10.04 15.76
N LYS A 107 -13.03 -9.67 15.84
CA LYS A 107 -12.53 -8.35 15.41
C LYS A 107 -12.69 -8.16 13.89
N LEU A 108 -12.51 -9.22 13.12
CA LEU A 108 -12.67 -9.22 11.66
C LEU A 108 -14.14 -9.18 11.20
N THR A 109 -15.05 -9.81 11.95
CA THR A 109 -16.49 -9.80 11.62
C THR A 109 -17.10 -8.39 11.72
N GLY A 110 -16.47 -7.47 12.47
CA GLY A 110 -16.86 -6.06 12.54
C GLY A 110 -16.44 -5.20 11.34
N LEU A 111 -15.82 -5.80 10.30
CA LEU A 111 -15.43 -5.11 9.08
C LEU A 111 -16.52 -5.22 8.00
N ASP A 112 -16.57 -4.23 7.12
CA ASP A 112 -17.50 -4.23 6.00
C ASP A 112 -17.21 -5.41 5.07
N ARG A 113 -18.27 -6.12 4.70
CA ARG A 113 -18.24 -7.33 3.85
C ARG A 113 -17.47 -8.52 4.46
N MET A 114 -17.30 -8.56 5.78
CA MET A 114 -16.76 -9.71 6.49
C MET A 114 -17.86 -10.42 7.29
N GLY A 115 -18.12 -11.68 6.95
CA GLY A 115 -18.98 -12.56 7.73
C GLY A 115 -18.17 -13.48 8.66
N PRO A 116 -18.81 -14.16 9.62
CA PRO A 116 -18.13 -15.06 10.56
C PRO A 116 -17.24 -16.11 9.88
N LYS A 117 -17.73 -16.69 8.76
CA LYS A 117 -16.99 -17.69 7.99
C LYS A 117 -15.75 -17.09 7.29
N SER A 118 -15.87 -15.92 6.66
CA SER A 118 -14.73 -15.29 6.00
C SER A 118 -13.70 -14.79 7.01
N ALA A 119 -14.15 -14.29 8.16
CA ALA A 119 -13.29 -13.94 9.28
C ALA A 119 -12.49 -15.14 9.79
N GLN A 120 -13.14 -16.29 10.00
CA GLN A 120 -12.46 -17.51 10.40
C GLN A 120 -11.43 -17.96 9.36
N ASN A 121 -11.82 -17.97 8.07
CA ASN A 121 -10.91 -18.35 6.98
C ASN A 121 -9.64 -17.49 6.95
N VAL A 122 -9.74 -16.18 7.20
CA VAL A 122 -8.58 -15.29 7.23
C VAL A 122 -7.67 -15.59 8.42
N VAL A 123 -8.24 -15.87 9.60
CA VAL A 123 -7.45 -16.26 10.79
C VAL A 123 -6.75 -17.61 10.55
N ASP A 124 -7.43 -18.57 9.94
CA ASP A 124 -6.85 -19.87 9.60
C ASP A 124 -5.72 -19.72 8.56
N ALA A 125 -5.90 -18.85 7.57
CA ALA A 125 -4.87 -18.54 6.57
C ALA A 125 -3.65 -17.85 7.20
N LEU A 126 -3.87 -16.92 8.14
CA LEU A 126 -2.80 -16.30 8.91
C LEU A 126 -2.02 -17.33 9.74
N GLU A 127 -2.72 -18.24 10.42
CA GLU A 127 -2.08 -19.30 11.19
C GLU A 127 -1.21 -20.19 10.30
N LYS A 128 -1.76 -20.64 9.17
CA LYS A 128 -1.02 -21.45 8.18
C LYS A 128 0.20 -20.72 7.64
N SER A 129 0.10 -19.41 7.41
CA SER A 129 1.19 -18.60 6.83
C SER A 129 2.41 -18.43 7.74
N LYS A 130 2.28 -18.75 9.03
CA LYS A 130 3.42 -18.78 9.97
C LYS A 130 4.45 -19.83 9.56
N GLU A 131 4.01 -20.93 8.95
CA GLU A 131 4.89 -21.92 8.33
C GLU A 131 5.33 -21.43 6.95
N THR A 132 6.44 -20.70 6.91
CA THR A 132 7.01 -20.13 5.69
C THR A 132 8.49 -20.49 5.53
N THR A 133 9.08 -20.13 4.40
CA THR A 133 10.52 -20.28 4.18
C THR A 133 11.27 -19.00 4.55
N PHE A 134 12.53 -19.12 4.92
CA PHE A 134 13.37 -17.96 5.23
C PHE A 134 13.42 -16.95 4.08
N ALA A 135 13.51 -17.42 2.83
CA ALA A 135 13.51 -16.55 1.65
C ALA A 135 12.20 -15.75 1.49
N ARG A 136 11.05 -16.37 1.73
CA ARG A 136 9.74 -15.72 1.68
C ARG A 136 9.56 -14.73 2.83
N PHE A 137 10.03 -15.08 4.02
CA PHE A 137 10.02 -14.18 5.17
C PHE A 137 10.88 -12.94 4.92
N LEU A 138 12.11 -13.10 4.41
CA LEU A 138 12.95 -11.96 4.04
C LEU A 138 12.32 -11.09 2.96
N TYR A 139 11.66 -11.70 1.97
CA TYR A 139 10.91 -10.96 0.95
C TYR A 139 9.76 -10.17 1.58
N ALA A 140 9.01 -10.77 2.51
CA ALA A 140 7.87 -10.17 3.18
C ALA A 140 8.26 -9.02 4.12
N ALA A 141 9.31 -9.22 4.91
CA ALA A 141 9.83 -8.26 5.90
C ALA A 141 10.74 -7.19 5.27
N GLY A 142 11.15 -7.39 4.02
CA GLY A 142 12.00 -6.46 3.31
C GLY A 142 11.33 -5.10 3.12
N ASP A 143 12.12 -4.04 3.26
CA ASP A 143 11.66 -2.67 3.06
C ASP A 143 11.14 -2.50 1.61
N PRO A 144 9.86 -2.15 1.41
CA PRO A 144 9.32 -1.86 0.08
C PRO A 144 10.10 -0.73 -0.64
N ARG A 145 10.84 0.11 0.11
CA ARG A 145 11.66 1.22 -0.41
C ARG A 145 13.01 0.78 -0.97
N SER A 146 13.43 -0.48 -0.76
CA SER A 146 14.71 -1.02 -1.26
C SER A 146 14.67 -1.49 -2.72
N ARG A 147 13.61 -1.14 -3.47
CA ARG A 147 13.40 -1.48 -4.88
C ARG A 147 13.23 -0.25 -5.75
#